data_AF-R0K0C0-F1
#
_entry.id   AF-R0K0C0-F1
#
_cell.length_a   1.000
_cell.length_b   1.000
_cell.length_c   1.000
_cell.angle_alpha   90.00
_cell.angle_beta   90.00
_cell.angle_gamma   90.00
#
_symmetry.space_group_name_H-M   'P 1'
#
loop_
_entity.id
_entity.type
_entity.pdbx_description
1 polymer ?
#
loop_
_entity_poly.entity_id
_entity_poly.type
_entity_poly.pdbx_seq_one_letter_code
_entity_poly.pdbx_strand_id
1 'polypeptide(L)'
;MADGHGQGLKRPGPTADGGQLPEQANKKIRHAGDSSLATHEAPRALEIPQAIAIARDMGERPFDVGVALGTMLSYIFPLVATHLEHAADFQNSVPEALVWATGFVEAVDGYTAYLRRTDVCADESPSNVAIDCQGRPSLRKYMERYAHVVATAYKDCVRRQLCQVFQSWSRAQTQLFNKGVDKAVSGAQWVVYPRANVVLQAGDNDWAIWLRGLCEELGIMEARAGRRVREDM
;
A
#
# COMPACT_ATOMS: atom_id res chain seq x y z
N MET A 1 -37.47 -14.84 49.76
CA MET A 1 -37.90 -14.51 48.38
C MET A 1 -36.79 -15.06 47.49
N ALA A 2 -37.01 -16.22 46.87
CA ALA A 2 -37.42 -16.37 45.47
C ALA A 2 -36.28 -15.99 44.49
N ASP A 3 -35.82 -16.79 43.51
CA ASP A 3 -36.04 -18.21 43.16
C ASP A 3 -34.89 -18.67 42.21
N GLY A 4 -34.65 -19.95 41.85
CA GLY A 4 -35.44 -21.16 42.14
C GLY A 4 -34.86 -22.48 41.58
N HIS A 5 -35.04 -22.73 40.28
CA HIS A 5 -34.88 -24.02 39.58
C HIS A 5 -34.57 -23.83 38.09
N GLY A 6 -33.78 -24.73 37.47
CA GLY A 6 -33.57 -24.76 36.01
C GLY A 6 -32.73 -25.95 35.55
N GLN A 7 -33.38 -26.98 34.99
CA GLN A 7 -32.73 -28.23 34.57
C GLN A 7 -32.11 -28.15 33.17
N GLY A 8 -30.94 -28.76 32.97
CA GLY A 8 -30.32 -28.95 31.66
C GLY A 8 -30.31 -30.43 31.23
N LEU A 9 -31.27 -30.82 30.40
CA LEU A 9 -31.42 -32.20 29.92
C LEU A 9 -30.33 -32.60 28.91
N LYS A 10 -29.71 -33.78 29.11
CA LYS A 10 -28.97 -34.49 28.07
C LYS A 10 -29.90 -34.81 26.89
N ARG A 11 -29.40 -34.68 25.65
CA ARG A 11 -29.97 -35.34 24.46
C ARG A 11 -28.93 -36.24 23.78
N PRO A 12 -29.34 -37.36 23.17
CA PRO A 12 -28.44 -38.35 22.57
C PRO A 12 -28.01 -37.96 21.15
N GLY A 13 -26.96 -38.62 20.65
CA GLY A 13 -26.38 -38.37 19.34
C GLY A 13 -27.20 -38.91 18.15
N PRO A 14 -26.81 -38.55 16.91
CA PRO A 14 -27.51 -38.96 15.70
C PRO A 14 -27.13 -40.39 15.26
N THR A 15 -28.15 -41.17 14.92
CA THR A 15 -28.02 -42.45 14.22
C THR A 15 -27.60 -42.22 12.77
N ALA A 16 -26.81 -43.14 12.20
CA ALA A 16 -26.58 -43.17 10.76
C ALA A 16 -27.83 -43.64 10.01
N ASP A 17 -28.06 -43.10 8.82
CA ASP A 17 -28.91 -43.74 7.81
C ASP A 17 -28.30 -43.54 6.41
N GLY A 18 -28.42 -44.56 5.56
CA GLY A 18 -27.77 -44.64 4.26
C GLY A 18 -28.75 -44.44 3.12
N GLY A 19 -28.60 -43.37 2.35
CA GLY A 19 -29.36 -43.11 1.12
C GLY A 19 -28.48 -43.28 -0.12
N GLN A 20 -28.82 -44.22 -1.00
CA GLN A 20 -28.09 -44.49 -2.24
C GLN A 20 -28.26 -43.34 -3.25
N LEU A 21 -27.16 -42.91 -3.88
CA LEU A 21 -27.17 -42.01 -5.04
C LEU A 21 -27.33 -42.82 -6.34
N PRO A 22 -28.33 -42.55 -7.19
CA PRO A 22 -28.38 -43.13 -8.52
C PRO A 22 -27.43 -42.40 -9.48
N GLU A 23 -26.48 -43.16 -10.01
CA GLU A 23 -25.61 -42.82 -11.13
C GLU A 23 -26.42 -42.50 -12.40
N GLN A 24 -26.45 -41.23 -12.86
CA GLN A 24 -26.91 -40.91 -14.21
C GLN A 24 -26.18 -39.73 -14.90
N ALA A 25 -25.97 -39.94 -16.21
CA ALA A 25 -25.87 -38.92 -17.26
C ALA A 25 -24.68 -37.95 -17.26
N ASN A 26 -23.49 -38.52 -17.50
CA ASN A 26 -22.36 -37.77 -18.07
C ASN A 26 -22.69 -37.32 -19.52
N LYS A 27 -23.29 -36.13 -19.72
CA LYS A 27 -23.54 -35.56 -21.07
C LYS A 27 -22.67 -34.34 -21.36
N LYS A 28 -21.49 -34.66 -21.88
CA LYS A 28 -20.45 -33.79 -22.45
C LYS A 28 -21.01 -32.75 -23.45
N ILE A 29 -21.24 -31.53 -23.01
CA ILE A 29 -21.38 -30.35 -23.89
C ILE A 29 -20.09 -29.53 -23.77
N ARG A 30 -19.18 -29.73 -24.72
CA ARG A 30 -18.02 -28.85 -24.91
C ARG A 30 -18.46 -27.66 -25.75
N HIS A 31 -18.92 -26.59 -25.12
CA HIS A 31 -18.87 -25.28 -25.77
C HIS A 31 -17.42 -24.79 -25.70
N ALA A 32 -16.71 -24.96 -26.81
CA ALA A 32 -15.54 -24.14 -27.09
C ALA A 32 -16.04 -22.73 -27.41
N GLY A 33 -16.24 -21.92 -26.37
CA GLY A 33 -16.28 -20.48 -26.49
C GLY A 33 -14.84 -19.97 -26.44
N ASP A 34 -14.47 -19.12 -27.40
CA ASP A 34 -13.13 -18.54 -27.49
C ASP A 34 -12.71 -17.91 -26.16
N SER A 35 -11.85 -18.64 -25.44
CA SER A 35 -11.03 -18.05 -24.39
C SER A 35 -9.93 -17.28 -25.10
N SER A 36 -10.29 -16.09 -25.57
CA SER A 36 -9.36 -15.07 -26.04
C SER A 36 -8.22 -15.01 -25.04
N LEU A 37 -7.03 -15.42 -25.48
CA LEU A 37 -5.80 -15.29 -24.70
C LEU A 37 -5.57 -13.80 -24.52
N ALA A 38 -6.10 -13.25 -23.42
CA ALA A 38 -5.65 -12.00 -22.87
C ALA A 38 -4.15 -12.16 -22.67
N THR A 39 -3.38 -11.56 -23.58
CA THR A 39 -1.94 -11.44 -23.46
C THR A 39 -1.68 -10.85 -22.08
N HIS A 40 -1.03 -11.63 -21.21
CA HIS A 40 -0.53 -11.15 -19.93
C HIS A 40 0.56 -10.09 -20.21
N GLU A 41 0.11 -8.88 -20.52
CA GLU A 41 0.94 -7.71 -20.68
C GLU A 41 1.64 -7.50 -19.33
N ALA A 42 2.97 -7.43 -19.34
CA ALA A 42 3.73 -7.32 -18.11
C ALA A 42 3.26 -6.07 -17.34
N PRO A 43 3.08 -6.14 -16.00
CA PRO A 43 2.55 -5.03 -15.23
C PRO A 43 3.39 -3.78 -15.49
N ARG A 44 2.74 -2.73 -16.00
CA ARG A 44 3.39 -1.48 -16.41
C ARG A 44 4.16 -0.92 -15.22
N ALA A 45 5.47 -0.67 -15.38
CA ALA A 45 6.24 -0.06 -14.30
C ALA A 45 5.75 1.36 -14.02
N LEU A 46 5.63 1.74 -12.74
CA LEU A 46 5.46 3.13 -12.34
C LEU A 46 6.77 3.87 -12.62
N GLU A 47 6.72 4.94 -13.41
CA GLU A 47 7.87 5.76 -13.76
C GLU A 47 7.63 7.23 -13.43
N ILE A 48 8.56 7.82 -12.68
CA ILE A 48 8.49 9.20 -12.18
C ILE A 48 9.82 9.94 -12.40
N PRO A 49 10.32 10.00 -13.66
CA PRO A 49 11.71 10.36 -13.95
C PRO A 49 12.09 11.78 -13.47
N GLN A 50 11.19 12.76 -13.57
CA GLN A 50 11.44 14.13 -13.12
C GLN A 50 11.61 14.22 -11.60
N ALA A 51 10.70 13.61 -10.82
CA ALA A 51 10.80 13.60 -9.36
C ALA A 51 12.05 12.85 -8.87
N ILE A 52 12.44 11.77 -9.58
CA ILE A 52 13.68 11.03 -9.32
C ILE A 52 14.93 11.86 -9.67
N ALA A 53 14.92 12.63 -10.77
CA ALA A 53 16.02 13.54 -11.10
C ALA A 53 16.20 14.60 -10.01
N ILE A 54 15.11 15.25 -9.58
CA ILE A 54 15.13 16.22 -8.48
C ILE A 54 15.65 15.58 -7.19
N ALA A 55 15.17 14.39 -6.82
CA ALA A 55 15.66 13.66 -5.65
C ALA A 55 17.16 13.28 -5.74
N ARG A 56 17.67 13.01 -6.95
CA ARG A 56 19.10 12.73 -7.20
C ARG A 56 19.95 13.99 -7.09
N ASP A 57 19.51 15.10 -7.64
CA ASP A 57 20.20 16.40 -7.59
C ASP A 57 20.24 16.95 -6.14
N MET A 58 19.29 16.55 -5.30
CA MET A 58 19.29 16.78 -3.86
C MET A 58 20.18 15.81 -3.05
N GLY A 59 20.98 14.94 -3.69
CA GLY A 59 21.73 13.87 -3.03
C GLY A 59 22.66 14.29 -1.88
N GLU A 60 23.17 15.53 -1.90
CA GLU A 60 23.98 16.10 -0.80
C GLU A 60 23.14 16.62 0.39
N ARG A 61 21.81 16.55 0.31
CA ARG A 61 20.84 16.94 1.35
C ARG A 61 19.95 15.75 1.73
N PRO A 62 20.48 14.72 2.42
CA PRO A 62 19.76 13.46 2.61
C PRO A 62 18.43 13.61 3.36
N PHE A 63 18.33 14.55 4.31
CA PHE A 63 17.08 14.84 5.01
C PHE A 63 15.99 15.32 4.04
N ASP A 64 16.32 16.29 3.16
CA ASP A 64 15.39 16.84 2.18
C ASP A 64 14.94 15.77 1.16
N VAL A 65 15.86 14.90 0.73
CA VAL A 65 15.53 13.72 -0.09
C VAL A 65 14.59 12.77 0.65
N GLY A 66 14.82 12.55 1.94
CA GLY A 66 13.95 11.73 2.79
C GLY A 66 12.55 12.30 2.89
N VAL A 67 12.43 13.60 3.16
CA VAL A 67 11.14 14.30 3.22
C VAL A 67 10.43 14.23 1.86
N ALA A 68 11.11 14.55 0.76
CA ALA A 68 10.55 14.53 -0.60
C ALA A 68 9.99 13.14 -0.99
N LEU A 69 10.76 12.08 -0.75
CA LEU A 69 10.35 10.70 -1.04
C LEU A 69 9.28 10.17 -0.07
N GLY A 70 9.31 10.60 1.19
CA GLY A 70 8.27 10.26 2.18
C GLY A 70 6.94 10.96 1.90
N THR A 71 6.96 12.23 1.46
CA THR A 71 5.77 12.99 1.08
C THR A 71 5.10 12.39 -0.15
N MET A 72 5.85 12.01 -1.19
CA MET A 72 5.26 11.28 -2.32
C MET A 72 4.60 9.97 -1.85
N LEU A 73 5.25 9.19 -0.98
CA LEU A 73 4.68 7.95 -0.45
C LEU A 73 3.38 8.17 0.34
N SER A 74 3.33 9.19 1.22
CA SER A 74 2.14 9.45 2.04
C SER A 74 0.93 9.94 1.25
N TYR A 75 1.15 10.55 0.07
CA TYR A 75 0.08 10.97 -0.84
C TYR A 75 -0.47 9.86 -1.76
N ILE A 76 0.14 8.67 -1.85
CA ILE A 76 -0.36 7.60 -2.72
C ILE A 76 -1.79 7.18 -2.35
N PHE A 77 -2.07 6.98 -1.05
CA PHE A 77 -3.40 6.56 -0.60
C PHE A 77 -4.50 7.58 -0.94
N PRO A 78 -4.40 8.89 -0.59
CA PRO A 78 -5.44 9.85 -0.94
C PRO A 78 -5.61 10.05 -2.45
N LEU A 79 -4.53 10.07 -3.24
CA LEU A 79 -4.63 10.18 -4.70
C LEU A 79 -5.39 9.00 -5.33
N VAL A 80 -5.06 7.76 -4.92
CA VAL A 80 -5.77 6.55 -5.36
C VAL A 80 -7.22 6.56 -4.90
N ALA A 81 -7.50 6.98 -3.66
CA ALA A 81 -8.85 7.05 -3.12
C ALA A 81 -9.73 8.03 -3.94
N THR A 82 -9.27 9.26 -4.15
CA THR A 82 -9.99 10.26 -4.94
C THR A 82 -10.14 9.82 -6.40
N HIS A 83 -9.14 9.19 -7.02
CA HIS A 83 -9.29 8.68 -8.40
C HIS A 83 -10.35 7.56 -8.50
N LEU A 84 -10.48 6.69 -7.50
CA LEU A 84 -11.48 5.61 -7.49
C LEU A 84 -12.92 6.11 -7.28
N GLU A 85 -13.11 7.33 -6.79
CA GLU A 85 -14.42 7.98 -6.65
C GLU A 85 -14.92 8.59 -7.98
N HIS A 86 -14.05 8.68 -9.00
CA HIS A 86 -14.31 9.35 -10.27
C HIS A 86 -14.23 8.39 -11.48
N ALA A 87 -14.33 8.95 -12.70
CA ALA A 87 -14.17 8.21 -13.95
C ALA A 87 -12.77 7.57 -14.10
N ALA A 88 -12.63 6.58 -14.98
CA ALA A 88 -11.38 5.84 -15.16
C ALA A 88 -10.25 6.65 -15.84
N ASP A 89 -10.57 7.81 -16.40
CA ASP A 89 -9.69 8.79 -17.04
C ASP A 89 -9.56 10.10 -16.23
N PHE A 90 -10.10 10.14 -15.00
CA PHE A 90 -9.96 11.26 -14.08
C PHE A 90 -8.48 11.53 -13.74
N GLN A 91 -8.16 12.81 -13.55
CA GLN A 91 -6.84 13.27 -13.11
C GLN A 91 -6.98 14.07 -11.82
N ASN A 92 -6.15 13.75 -10.83
CA ASN A 92 -6.11 14.47 -9.56
C ASN A 92 -5.52 15.87 -9.74
N SER A 93 -6.11 16.85 -9.07
CA SER A 93 -5.46 18.15 -8.85
C SER A 93 -4.16 17.96 -8.08
N VAL A 94 -3.06 18.57 -8.54
CA VAL A 94 -1.75 18.47 -7.88
C VAL A 94 -1.81 19.12 -6.49
N PRO A 95 -1.55 18.38 -5.39
CA PRO A 95 -1.48 18.96 -4.05
C PRO A 95 -0.33 19.96 -3.92
N GLU A 96 -0.48 21.00 -3.09
CA GLU A 96 0.55 22.04 -2.89
C GLU A 96 1.93 21.44 -2.52
N ALA A 97 1.93 20.45 -1.62
CA ALA A 97 3.13 19.72 -1.18
C ALA A 97 3.84 18.92 -2.30
N LEU A 98 3.20 18.76 -3.46
CA LEU A 98 3.68 18.01 -4.63
C LEU A 98 3.79 18.88 -5.91
N VAL A 99 3.69 20.21 -5.81
CA VAL A 99 3.86 21.12 -6.98
C VAL A 99 5.22 20.96 -7.67
N TRP A 100 6.25 20.57 -6.94
CA TRP A 100 7.59 20.25 -7.47
C TRP A 100 7.67 18.87 -8.15
N ALA A 101 6.61 18.05 -8.05
CA ALA A 101 6.55 16.66 -8.48
C ALA A 101 5.25 16.35 -9.26
N THR A 102 4.80 17.25 -10.16
CA THR A 102 3.56 17.07 -10.94
C THR A 102 3.49 15.70 -11.64
N GLY A 103 4.58 15.28 -12.29
CA GLY A 103 4.68 13.98 -12.96
C GLY A 103 4.59 12.76 -12.05
N PHE A 104 4.69 12.91 -10.71
CA PHE A 104 4.36 11.82 -9.78
C PHE A 104 2.84 11.65 -9.64
N VAL A 105 2.07 12.73 -9.58
CA VAL A 105 0.60 12.68 -9.54
C VAL A 105 0.07 12.06 -10.83
N GLU A 106 0.53 12.55 -11.98
CA GLU A 106 0.19 12.00 -13.31
C GLU A 106 0.52 10.49 -13.44
N ALA A 107 1.64 10.04 -12.87
CA ALA A 107 2.03 8.64 -12.87
C ALA A 107 1.15 7.78 -11.95
N VAL A 108 0.77 8.28 -10.77
CA VAL A 108 -0.18 7.60 -9.88
C VAL A 108 -1.55 7.47 -10.55
N ASP A 109 -2.00 8.52 -11.23
CA ASP A 109 -3.28 8.50 -11.95
C ASP A 109 -3.25 7.52 -13.12
N GLY A 110 -2.26 7.65 -14.01
CA GLY A 110 -2.08 6.76 -15.15
C GLY A 110 -1.92 5.28 -14.75
N TYR A 111 -1.29 5.00 -13.61
CA TYR A 111 -1.15 3.63 -13.10
C TYR A 111 -2.44 3.13 -12.42
N THR A 112 -3.19 3.99 -11.73
CA THR A 112 -4.51 3.66 -11.18
C THR A 112 -5.52 3.37 -12.29
N ALA A 113 -5.55 4.20 -13.34
CA ALA A 113 -6.34 3.97 -14.55
C ALA A 113 -5.97 2.66 -15.26
N TYR A 114 -4.68 2.29 -15.30
CA TYR A 114 -4.24 0.99 -15.80
C TYR A 114 -4.79 -0.17 -14.96
N LEU A 115 -4.64 -0.12 -13.63
CA LEU A 115 -5.15 -1.16 -12.72
C LEU A 115 -6.67 -1.37 -12.91
N ARG A 116 -7.44 -0.28 -12.96
CA ARG A 116 -8.89 -0.28 -13.21
C ARG A 116 -9.28 -1.08 -14.46
N ARG A 117 -8.58 -0.85 -15.58
CA ARG A 117 -8.83 -1.55 -16.85
C ARG A 117 -8.45 -3.02 -16.78
N THR A 118 -7.34 -3.36 -16.13
CA THR A 118 -6.87 -4.75 -16.05
C THR A 118 -7.68 -5.65 -15.11
N ASP A 119 -8.31 -5.10 -14.08
CA ASP A 119 -9.09 -5.87 -13.09
C ASP A 119 -10.52 -6.20 -13.54
N VAL A 120 -10.99 -5.70 -14.69
CA VAL A 120 -12.35 -5.90 -15.24
C VAL A 120 -13.48 -5.40 -14.30
N CYS A 121 -13.14 -4.74 -13.19
CA CYS A 121 -14.06 -4.42 -12.09
C CYS A 121 -14.48 -2.94 -11.99
N ALA A 122 -13.94 -2.04 -12.83
CA ALA A 122 -13.94 -0.61 -12.53
C ALA A 122 -14.44 0.33 -13.66
N ASP A 123 -15.02 -0.23 -14.73
CA ASP A 123 -15.58 0.54 -15.85
C ASP A 123 -17.02 1.06 -15.59
N GLU A 124 -17.71 0.56 -14.57
CA GLU A 124 -19.00 1.08 -14.12
C GLU A 124 -18.87 1.91 -12.83
N SER A 125 -18.58 3.21 -12.96
CA SER A 125 -18.90 4.18 -11.90
C SER A 125 -20.43 4.36 -11.84
N PRO A 126 -21.13 3.91 -10.78
CA PRO A 126 -22.58 3.85 -10.79
C PRO A 126 -23.17 5.21 -10.43
N SER A 127 -23.39 6.04 -11.44
CA SER A 127 -24.43 7.07 -11.35
C SER A 127 -25.80 6.39 -11.24
N ASN A 128 -26.26 6.19 -10.00
CA ASN A 128 -27.65 5.95 -9.63
C ASN A 128 -28.45 4.89 -10.41
N VAL A 129 -28.05 3.61 -10.30
CA VAL A 129 -29.04 2.51 -10.41
C VAL A 129 -28.89 1.59 -9.20
N ALA A 130 -29.97 1.43 -8.44
CA ALA A 130 -30.04 0.64 -7.22
C ALA A 130 -30.07 -0.88 -7.51
N ILE A 131 -28.98 -1.40 -8.09
CA ILE A 131 -28.80 -2.82 -8.39
C ILE A 131 -28.06 -3.48 -7.22
N ASP A 132 -28.65 -4.55 -6.71
CA ASP A 132 -28.28 -5.35 -5.55
C ASP A 132 -26.78 -5.35 -5.19
N CYS A 133 -26.46 -4.65 -4.08
CA CYS A 133 -25.08 -4.39 -3.66
C CYS A 133 -24.37 -5.60 -3.02
N GLN A 134 -25.04 -6.75 -2.82
CA GLN A 134 -24.49 -7.83 -1.97
C GLN A 134 -23.26 -8.56 -2.53
N GLY A 135 -22.92 -8.38 -3.82
CA GLY A 135 -21.78 -9.05 -4.47
C GLY A 135 -20.53 -8.19 -4.72
N ARG A 136 -20.63 -6.85 -4.72
CA ARG A 136 -19.48 -5.98 -5.07
C ARG A 136 -18.53 -5.86 -3.87
N PRO A 137 -17.21 -6.11 -4.01
CA PRO A 137 -16.27 -5.80 -2.94
C PRO A 137 -16.35 -4.31 -2.61
N SER A 138 -16.35 -3.96 -1.32
CA SER A 138 -16.49 -2.56 -0.92
C SER A 138 -15.37 -1.71 -1.55
N LEU A 139 -15.71 -0.47 -1.96
CA LEU A 139 -14.78 0.48 -2.56
C LEU A 139 -13.46 0.59 -1.76
N ARG A 140 -13.58 0.55 -0.43
CA ARG A 140 -12.48 0.47 0.53
C ARG A 140 -11.46 -0.66 0.24
N LYS A 141 -11.90 -1.88 -0.12
CA LYS A 141 -11.00 -3.00 -0.47
C LYS A 141 -10.21 -2.71 -1.74
N TYR A 142 -10.81 -2.05 -2.73
CA TYR A 142 -10.09 -1.61 -3.93
C TYR A 142 -9.12 -0.48 -3.62
N MET A 143 -9.52 0.52 -2.81
CA MET A 143 -8.62 1.58 -2.34
C MET A 143 -7.40 1.00 -1.61
N GLU A 144 -7.60 0.11 -0.63
CA GLU A 144 -6.53 -0.55 0.11
C GLU A 144 -5.61 -1.38 -0.82
N ARG A 145 -6.20 -2.17 -1.73
CA ARG A 145 -5.43 -2.98 -2.72
C ARG A 145 -4.63 -2.11 -3.69
N TYR A 146 -5.24 -1.05 -4.24
CA TYR A 146 -4.60 -0.22 -5.27
C TYR A 146 -3.54 0.67 -4.66
N ALA A 147 -3.81 1.28 -3.50
CA ALA A 147 -2.81 2.05 -2.78
C ALA A 147 -1.59 1.17 -2.42
N HIS A 148 -1.80 -0.09 -2.02
CA HIS A 148 -0.70 -1.02 -1.79
C HIS A 148 0.10 -1.32 -3.07
N VAL A 149 -0.57 -1.66 -4.19
CA VAL A 149 0.12 -1.96 -5.47
C VAL A 149 0.88 -0.75 -6.01
N VAL A 150 0.29 0.44 -5.96
CA VAL A 150 0.92 1.70 -6.38
C VAL A 150 2.10 2.05 -5.46
N ALA A 151 1.94 1.88 -4.13
CA ALA A 151 3.01 2.12 -3.17
C ALA A 151 4.20 1.16 -3.34
N THR A 152 3.95 -0.12 -3.61
CA THR A 152 5.02 -1.10 -3.91
C THR A 152 5.74 -0.74 -5.21
N ALA A 153 5.01 -0.41 -6.29
CA ALA A 153 5.60 0.02 -7.55
C ALA A 153 6.43 1.32 -7.40
N TYR A 154 5.97 2.26 -6.57
CA TYR A 154 6.71 3.46 -6.19
C TYR A 154 8.01 3.14 -5.43
N LYS A 155 7.93 2.33 -4.36
CA LYS A 155 9.11 1.92 -3.58
C LYS A 155 10.15 1.25 -4.48
N ASP A 156 9.74 0.40 -5.40
CA ASP A 156 10.62 -0.25 -6.36
C ASP A 156 11.23 0.71 -7.40
N CYS A 157 10.46 1.70 -7.86
CA CYS A 157 10.97 2.76 -8.73
C CYS A 157 12.08 3.57 -8.02
N VAL A 158 11.82 4.02 -6.79
CA VAL A 158 12.78 4.75 -5.96
C VAL A 158 14.03 3.89 -5.68
N ARG A 159 13.83 2.66 -5.20
CA ARG A 159 14.90 1.70 -4.88
C ARG A 159 15.81 1.46 -6.09
N ARG A 160 15.22 1.19 -7.25
CA ARG A 160 15.95 0.92 -8.51
C ARG A 160 16.72 2.15 -9.02
N GLN A 161 16.10 3.33 -9.03
CA GLN A 161 16.69 4.51 -9.66
C GLN A 161 17.64 5.33 -8.77
N LEU A 162 17.56 5.18 -7.44
CA LEU A 162 18.40 5.89 -6.48
C LEU A 162 19.33 4.95 -5.68
N CYS A 163 19.38 3.65 -6.01
CA CYS A 163 20.22 2.64 -5.33
C CYS A 163 21.67 3.11 -5.10
N GLN A 164 22.32 3.63 -6.14
CA GLN A 164 23.70 4.09 -6.07
C GLN A 164 23.90 5.29 -5.14
N VAL A 165 22.93 6.20 -5.07
CA VAL A 165 22.94 7.34 -4.13
C VAL A 165 22.83 6.83 -2.69
N PHE A 166 21.90 5.92 -2.44
CA PHE A 166 21.72 5.32 -1.10
C PHE A 166 22.92 4.47 -0.66
N GLN A 167 23.65 3.86 -1.61
CA GLN A 167 24.87 3.09 -1.35
C GLN A 167 26.12 3.96 -1.15
N SER A 168 26.18 5.17 -1.74
CA SER A 168 27.30 6.09 -1.56
C SER A 168 27.25 6.87 -0.23
N TRP A 169 26.06 7.02 0.36
CA TRP A 169 25.88 7.75 1.60
C TRP A 169 26.58 7.11 2.81
N SER A 170 27.22 7.96 3.60
CA SER A 170 27.71 7.61 4.93
C SER A 170 26.59 7.22 5.89
N ARG A 171 26.95 6.60 7.01
CA ARG A 171 26.01 6.24 8.09
C ARG A 171 25.24 7.48 8.61
N ALA A 172 25.92 8.62 8.75
CA ALA A 172 25.29 9.86 9.23
C ALA A 172 24.29 10.42 8.20
N GLN A 173 24.66 10.45 6.91
CA GLN A 173 23.75 10.83 5.83
C GLN A 173 22.52 9.91 5.76
N THR A 174 22.72 8.58 5.92
CA THR A 174 21.62 7.60 5.98
C THR A 174 20.69 7.83 7.17
N GLN A 175 21.21 8.18 8.35
CA GLN A 175 20.39 8.51 9.52
C GLN A 175 19.57 9.81 9.30
N LEU A 176 20.16 10.84 8.69
CA LEU A 176 19.44 12.07 8.30
C LEU A 176 18.34 11.80 7.27
N PHE A 177 18.62 10.94 6.29
CA PHE A 177 17.61 10.49 5.31
C PHE A 177 16.45 9.76 5.97
N ASN A 178 16.73 8.76 6.81
CA ASN A 178 15.72 8.02 7.55
C ASN A 178 14.85 8.94 8.43
N LYS A 179 15.46 9.96 9.04
CA LYS A 179 14.74 11.01 9.79
C LYS A 179 13.82 11.85 8.90
N GLY A 180 14.25 12.19 7.69
CA GLY A 180 13.43 12.90 6.71
C GLY A 180 12.23 12.08 6.25
N VAL A 181 12.44 10.80 5.94
CA VAL A 181 11.36 9.87 5.57
C VAL A 181 10.34 9.77 6.72
N ASP A 182 10.78 9.46 7.94
CA ASP A 182 9.91 9.32 9.11
C ASP A 182 9.09 10.59 9.39
N LYS A 183 9.73 11.77 9.30
CA LYS A 183 9.02 13.05 9.46
C LYS A 183 7.87 13.22 8.47
N ALA A 184 8.04 12.77 7.23
CA ALA A 184 7.02 12.90 6.19
C ALA A 184 5.94 11.81 6.23
N VAL A 185 6.25 10.58 6.68
CA VAL A 185 5.28 9.46 6.71
C VAL A 185 4.59 9.26 8.06
N SER A 186 5.20 9.69 9.17
CA SER A 186 4.66 9.50 10.53
C SER A 186 4.51 10.80 11.34
N GLY A 187 5.17 11.88 10.91
CA GLY A 187 5.25 13.14 11.65
C GLY A 187 6.25 13.14 12.81
N ALA A 188 6.76 11.96 13.22
CA ALA A 188 7.61 11.78 14.39
C ALA A 188 9.06 12.27 14.15
N GLN A 189 9.74 12.62 15.25
CA GLN A 189 11.17 12.95 15.27
C GLN A 189 11.82 12.29 16.49
N TRP A 190 12.50 11.17 16.24
CA TRP A 190 13.33 10.48 17.23
C TRP A 190 14.71 11.16 17.32
N VAL A 191 15.38 11.03 18.47
CA VAL A 191 16.75 11.54 18.64
C VAL A 191 17.77 10.70 17.87
N VAL A 192 17.49 9.41 17.68
CA VAL A 192 18.38 8.46 17.00
C VAL A 192 17.61 7.64 15.97
N TYR A 193 18.15 7.55 14.76
CA TYR A 193 17.61 6.77 13.64
C TYR A 193 18.52 5.58 13.29
N PRO A 194 17.98 4.51 12.66
CA PRO A 194 18.79 3.38 12.22
C PRO A 194 19.84 3.78 11.19
N ARG A 195 20.99 3.09 11.21
CA ARG A 195 22.10 3.25 10.25
C ARG A 195 21.88 2.51 8.93
N ALA A 196 20.87 1.65 8.88
CA ALA A 196 20.42 0.93 7.70
C ALA A 196 19.46 1.83 6.90
N ASN A 197 19.64 1.96 5.58
CA ASN A 197 18.76 2.79 4.74
C ASN A 197 17.40 2.09 4.55
N VAL A 198 16.30 2.76 4.90
CA VAL A 198 14.94 2.19 4.83
C VAL A 198 14.57 1.67 3.44
N VAL A 199 14.95 2.38 2.36
CA VAL A 199 14.62 1.98 0.98
C VAL A 199 15.33 0.70 0.56
N LEU A 200 16.55 0.50 1.06
CA LEU A 200 17.36 -0.68 0.74
C LEU A 200 17.05 -1.89 1.63
N GLN A 201 16.48 -1.69 2.83
CA GLN A 201 16.43 -2.69 3.90
C GLN A 201 15.02 -3.02 4.42
N ALA A 202 14.00 -2.22 4.11
CA ALA A 202 12.62 -2.55 4.46
C ALA A 202 12.04 -3.70 3.62
N GLY A 203 12.55 -3.92 2.40
CA GLY A 203 11.93 -4.82 1.43
C GLY A 203 10.50 -4.37 1.12
N ASP A 204 9.55 -5.31 1.14
CA ASP A 204 8.14 -5.05 0.86
C ASP A 204 7.39 -4.37 2.02
N ASN A 205 8.03 -4.26 3.19
CA ASN A 205 7.42 -3.66 4.38
C ASN A 205 7.05 -2.19 4.17
N ASP A 206 6.12 -1.71 4.99
CA ASP A 206 5.86 -0.29 5.07
C ASP A 206 7.04 0.47 5.71
N TRP A 207 7.44 1.60 5.11
CA TRP A 207 8.59 2.37 5.56
C TRP A 207 8.34 3.00 6.94
N ALA A 208 7.12 3.46 7.23
CA ALA A 208 6.76 4.01 8.53
C ALA A 208 6.75 2.93 9.62
N ILE A 209 6.25 1.73 9.31
CA ILE A 209 6.26 0.59 10.23
C ILE A 209 7.71 0.13 10.51
N TRP A 210 8.54 -0.01 9.47
CA TRP A 210 9.93 -0.44 9.60
C TRP A 210 10.78 0.58 10.38
N LEU A 211 10.65 1.88 10.07
CA LEU A 211 11.34 2.94 10.79
C LEU A 211 10.90 3.00 12.25
N ARG A 212 9.59 2.90 12.52
CA ARG A 212 9.05 2.91 13.88
C ARG A 212 9.65 1.80 14.74
N GLY A 213 9.64 0.55 14.26
CA GLY A 213 10.17 -0.58 15.04
C GLY A 213 11.64 -0.39 15.44
N LEU A 214 12.50 -0.01 14.48
CA LEU A 214 13.92 0.22 14.78
C LEU A 214 14.16 1.48 15.63
N CYS A 215 13.39 2.54 15.45
CA CYS A 215 13.49 3.74 16.28
C CYS A 215 12.97 3.51 17.71
N GLU A 216 11.98 2.64 17.91
CA GLU A 216 11.52 2.20 19.23
C GLU A 216 12.61 1.40 19.96
N GLU A 217 13.26 0.44 19.29
CA GLU A 217 14.41 -0.31 19.85
C GLU A 217 15.58 0.61 20.23
N LEU A 218 15.95 1.54 19.34
CA LEU A 218 16.99 2.54 19.60
C LEU A 218 16.58 3.46 20.77
N GLY A 219 15.33 3.91 20.80
CA GLY A 219 14.79 4.76 21.85
C GLY A 219 14.81 4.09 23.23
N ILE A 220 14.54 2.79 23.31
CA ILE A 220 14.67 2.00 24.55
C ILE A 220 16.13 1.97 25.04
N MET A 221 17.11 1.86 24.13
CA MET A 221 18.53 1.91 24.50
C MET A 221 18.97 3.30 24.96
N GLU A 222 18.50 4.37 24.31
CA GLU A 222 18.76 5.75 24.73
C GLU A 222 18.16 6.06 26.11
N ALA A 223 16.90 5.64 26.35
CA ALA A 223 16.24 5.78 27.65
C ALA A 223 16.97 5.04 28.77
N ARG A 224 17.42 3.80 28.51
CA ARG A 224 18.23 3.02 29.47
C ARG A 224 19.58 3.69 29.80
N ALA A 225 20.10 4.50 28.88
CA ALA A 225 21.31 5.28 29.08
C ALA A 225 21.07 6.70 29.65
N GLY A 226 19.83 7.01 30.07
CA GLY A 226 19.45 8.30 30.64
C GLY A 226 19.41 9.46 29.64
N ARG A 227 19.35 9.17 28.33
CA ARG A 227 19.32 10.19 27.26
C ARG A 227 17.90 10.42 26.74
N ARG A 228 17.70 11.55 26.04
CA ARG A 228 16.41 11.90 25.42
C ARG A 228 16.10 10.97 24.25
N VAL A 229 14.82 10.62 24.09
CA VAL A 229 14.34 9.66 23.08
C VAL A 229 13.69 10.36 21.88
N ARG A 230 12.97 11.47 22.13
CA ARG A 230 12.31 12.29 21.10
C ARG A 230 12.86 13.71 21.15
N GLU A 231 12.77 14.37 20.00
CA GLU A 231 13.01 15.80 19.91
C GLU A 231 11.76 16.56 20.34
N ASP A 232 11.95 17.68 21.05
CA ASP A 232 10.88 18.60 21.39
C ASP A 232 10.47 19.35 20.11
N MET A 233 9.17 19.30 19.73
CA MET A 233 8.62 19.94 18.52
C MET A 233 8.11 21.36 18.79
#